data_AF-A0A4P9Y7F6-F1
#
_entry.id   AF-A0A4P9Y7F6-F1
#
_cell.length_a   1.000
_cell.length_b   1.000
_cell.length_c   1.000
_cell.angle_alpha   90.00
_cell.angle_beta   90.00
_cell.angle_gamma   90.00
#
_symmetry.space_group_name_H-M   'P 1'
#
loop_
_entity.id
_entity.type
_entity.pdbx_description
1 polymer ?
#
loop_
_entity_poly.entity_id
_entity_poly.type
_entity_poly.pdbx_seq_one_letter_code
_entity_poly.pdbx_strand_id
1 'polypeptide(L)'
;MQPTLPKLGGGKWFGPPGHSGSLTQRGVVTYQLSPYQQRPLAGAMKKGIFNVFRRTSQQLPYVIPAFVLFYVTYSYGNGEHAYMATKEYKKLHGEDEE
;
A
#
# COMPACT_ATOMS: atom_id res chain seq x y z
N MET A 1 11.92 -33.59 5.30
CA MET A 1 13.22 -32.89 5.14
C MET A 1 12.96 -31.62 4.34
N GLN A 2 13.18 -30.44 4.91
CA GLN A 2 13.07 -29.19 4.15
C GLN A 2 14.30 -29.08 3.23
N PRO A 3 14.15 -28.82 1.93
CA PRO A 3 15.31 -28.56 1.08
C PRO A 3 15.95 -27.25 1.54
N THR A 4 17.21 -27.33 1.97
CA THR A 4 17.99 -26.13 2.28
C THR A 4 18.21 -25.35 0.98
N LEU A 5 18.04 -24.03 1.04
CA LEU A 5 18.27 -23.17 -0.13
C LEU A 5 19.70 -23.39 -0.65
N PRO A 6 19.90 -23.67 -1.95
CA PRO A 6 21.22 -23.63 -2.54
C PRO A 6 21.70 -22.18 -2.48
N LYS A 7 22.45 -21.85 -1.42
CA LYS A 7 23.06 -20.53 -1.27
C LYS A 7 23.97 -20.32 -2.47
N LEU A 8 23.82 -19.21 -3.19
CA LEU A 8 24.91 -18.76 -4.06
C LEU A 8 26.14 -18.62 -3.16
N GLY A 9 27.27 -19.18 -3.59
CA GLY A 9 28.54 -19.03 -2.88
C GLY A 9 28.79 -17.57 -2.50
N GLY A 10 29.24 -17.33 -1.26
CA GLY A 10 29.51 -15.98 -0.76
C GLY A 10 28.30 -15.22 -0.15
N GLY A 11 27.24 -15.92 0.28
CA GLY A 11 26.15 -15.31 1.06
C GLY A 11 25.15 -14.49 0.25
N LYS A 12 25.12 -14.68 -1.07
CA LYS A 12 24.24 -13.95 -1.99
C LYS A 12 22.92 -14.72 -2.16
N TRP A 13 21.81 -14.00 -2.21
CA TRP A 13 20.47 -14.58 -2.33
C TRP A 13 19.91 -14.57 -3.76
N PHE A 14 20.47 -13.71 -4.62
CA PHE A 14 20.06 -13.56 -6.01
C PHE A 14 21.29 -13.63 -6.92
N GLY A 15 21.13 -14.23 -8.10
CA GLY A 15 22.19 -14.36 -9.10
C GLY A 15 21.72 -14.05 -10.51
N PRO A 16 22.63 -14.13 -11.51
CA PRO A 16 22.33 -13.81 -12.89
C PRO A 16 21.34 -14.81 -13.52
N PRO A 17 20.76 -14.50 -14.70
CA PRO A 17 19.92 -15.43 -15.43
C PRO A 17 20.61 -16.81 -15.60
N GLY A 18 19.88 -17.89 -15.33
CA GLY A 18 20.42 -19.25 -15.31
C GLY A 18 21.02 -19.71 -13.97
N HIS A 19 21.30 -18.79 -13.03
CA HIS A 19 21.76 -19.11 -11.68
C HIS A 19 21.15 -18.16 -10.64
N SER A 20 19.82 -18.21 -10.50
CA SER A 20 19.05 -17.26 -9.68
C SER A 20 19.07 -17.52 -8.17
N GLY A 21 19.66 -18.63 -7.71
CA GLY A 21 19.65 -19.03 -6.30
C GLY A 21 18.32 -19.63 -5.81
N SER A 22 17.39 -19.91 -6.74
CA SER A 22 16.15 -20.63 -6.43
C SER A 22 16.39 -22.13 -6.25
N LEU A 23 15.48 -22.80 -5.54
CA LEU A 23 15.45 -24.26 -5.46
C LEU A 23 15.36 -24.88 -6.86
N THR A 24 15.93 -26.07 -7.04
CA THR A 24 15.85 -26.80 -8.30
C THR A 24 14.40 -27.14 -8.62
N GLN A 25 13.87 -26.57 -9.71
CA GLN A 25 12.52 -26.82 -10.19
C GLN A 25 12.57 -27.93 -11.25
N ARG A 26 11.81 -29.02 -11.07
CA ARG A 26 11.64 -30.09 -12.07
C ARG A 26 10.15 -30.40 -12.22
N GLY A 27 9.68 -30.60 -13.45
CA GLY A 27 8.31 -31.05 -13.75
C GLY A 27 7.25 -29.94 -13.87
N VAL A 28 7.62 -28.66 -13.85
CA VAL A 28 6.69 -27.55 -14.11
C VAL A 28 6.73 -27.20 -15.60
N VAL A 29 5.61 -27.39 -16.30
CA VAL A 29 5.46 -27.01 -17.72
C VAL A 29 4.59 -25.76 -17.80
N THR A 30 5.13 -24.69 -18.36
CA THR A 30 4.44 -23.40 -18.50
C THR A 30 4.07 -23.16 -19.96
N TYR A 31 2.80 -22.87 -20.22
CA TYR A 31 2.31 -22.49 -21.54
C TYR A 31 1.98 -21.00 -21.57
N GLN A 32 2.34 -20.33 -22.66
CA GLN A 32 2.03 -18.93 -22.89
C GLN A 32 1.60 -18.72 -24.34
N LEU A 33 0.64 -17.83 -24.55
CA LEU A 33 0.18 -17.42 -25.88
C LEU A 33 0.81 -16.07 -26.22
N SER A 34 1.17 -15.85 -27.49
CA SER A 34 1.77 -14.59 -27.94
C SER A 34 0.87 -13.40 -27.61
N PRO A 35 1.41 -12.26 -27.13
CA PRO A 35 0.62 -11.08 -26.79
C PRO A 35 -0.11 -10.49 -28.00
N TYR A 36 0.43 -10.68 -29.22
CA TYR A 36 -0.21 -10.23 -30.47
C TYR A 36 -1.46 -11.04 -30.84
N GLN A 37 -1.64 -12.22 -30.23
CA GLN A 37 -2.82 -13.06 -30.41
C GLN A 37 -3.89 -12.79 -29.34
N GLN A 38 -3.56 -12.00 -28.31
CA GLN A 38 -4.47 -11.68 -27.22
C GLN A 38 -5.08 -10.29 -27.38
N ARG A 39 -6.29 -10.10 -26.87
CA ARG A 39 -6.93 -8.79 -26.76
C ARG A 39 -6.44 -8.14 -25.46
N PRO A 40 -5.72 -7.01 -25.50
CA PRO A 40 -5.01 -6.47 -24.33
C PRO A 40 -5.93 -6.03 -23.18
N LEU A 41 -7.18 -5.66 -23.47
CA LEU A 41 -8.17 -5.23 -22.48
C LEU A 41 -9.39 -6.17 -22.39
N ALA A 42 -9.26 -7.42 -22.84
CA ALA A 42 -10.37 -8.37 -22.73
C ALA A 42 -10.81 -8.54 -21.27
N GLY A 43 -12.07 -8.24 -20.99
CA GLY A 43 -12.67 -8.43 -19.66
C GLY A 43 -12.30 -7.37 -18.62
N ALA A 44 -11.60 -6.29 -19.00
CA ALA A 44 -11.24 -5.21 -18.07
C ALA A 44 -12.48 -4.58 -17.41
N MET A 45 -13.52 -4.28 -18.18
CA MET A 45 -14.76 -3.69 -17.63
C MET A 45 -15.62 -4.73 -16.89
N LYS A 46 -15.86 -5.89 -17.50
CA LYS A 46 -16.76 -6.92 -16.90
C LYS A 46 -16.17 -7.62 -15.69
N LYS A 47 -14.86 -7.87 -15.64
CA LYS A 47 -14.21 -8.61 -14.54
C LYS A 47 -13.27 -7.74 -13.72
N GLY A 48 -12.61 -6.76 -14.34
CA GLY A 48 -11.65 -5.90 -13.66
C GLY A 48 -12.29 -5.04 -12.58
N ILE A 49 -13.41 -4.36 -12.87
CA ILE A 49 -14.09 -3.46 -11.92
C ILE A 49 -14.50 -4.21 -10.64
N PHE A 50 -15.19 -5.36 -10.77
CA PHE A 50 -15.60 -6.15 -9.60
C PHE A 50 -14.41 -6.75 -8.85
N ASN A 51 -13.33 -7.11 -9.54
CA ASN A 51 -12.12 -7.60 -8.88
C ASN A 51 -11.39 -6.48 -8.12
N VAL A 52 -11.34 -5.26 -8.66
CA VAL A 52 -10.79 -4.09 -7.96
C VAL A 52 -11.63 -3.78 -6.72
N PHE A 53 -12.95 -3.71 -6.87
CA PHE A 53 -13.84 -3.45 -5.73
C PHE A 53 -13.66 -4.49 -4.61
N ARG A 54 -13.66 -5.78 -4.95
CA ARG A 54 -13.44 -6.85 -3.97
C ARG A 54 -12.08 -6.73 -3.25
N ARG A 55 -11.01 -6.40 -3.98
CA ARG A 55 -9.66 -6.24 -3.39
C ARG A 55 -9.58 -5.00 -2.49
N THR A 56 -10.13 -3.88 -2.93
CA THR A 56 -10.14 -2.64 -2.14
C THR A 56 -10.97 -2.82 -0.87
N SER A 57 -12.13 -3.48 -0.95
CA SER A 57 -12.97 -3.75 0.22
C SER A 57 -12.27 -4.56 1.31
N GLN A 58 -11.35 -5.46 0.95
CA GLN A 58 -10.58 -6.23 1.93
C GLN A 58 -9.51 -5.38 2.63
N GLN A 59 -9.03 -4.31 1.99
CA GLN A 59 -8.01 -3.42 2.54
C GLN A 59 -8.59 -2.22 3.30
N LEU A 60 -9.81 -1.79 2.95
CA LEU A 60 -10.52 -0.69 3.61
C LEU A 60 -10.49 -0.74 5.15
N PRO A 61 -10.73 -1.86 5.86
CA PRO A 61 -10.71 -1.86 7.33
C PRO A 61 -9.34 -1.51 7.94
N TYR A 62 -8.24 -1.68 7.20
CA TYR A 62 -6.90 -1.29 7.69
C TYR A 62 -6.59 0.17 7.39
N VAL A 63 -7.17 0.72 6.33
CA VAL A 63 -6.84 2.05 5.82
C VAL A 63 -7.77 3.11 6.41
N ILE A 64 -9.06 2.80 6.57
CA ILE A 64 -10.07 3.73 7.10
C ILE A 64 -9.72 4.23 8.50
N PRO A 65 -9.33 3.40 9.49
CA PRO A 65 -9.04 3.90 10.84
C PRO A 65 -7.92 4.94 10.87
N ALA A 66 -6.88 4.75 10.05
CA ALA A 66 -5.78 5.70 9.94
C ALA A 66 -6.25 7.05 9.37
N PHE A 67 -7.08 7.03 8.33
CA PHE A 67 -7.64 8.26 7.75
C PHE A 67 -8.63 8.97 8.67
N VAL A 68 -9.46 8.22 9.39
CA VAL A 68 -10.40 8.79 10.37
C VAL A 68 -9.63 9.48 11.49
N LEU A 69 -8.62 8.82 12.06
CA LEU A 69 -7.78 9.40 13.09
C LEU A 69 -7.10 10.68 12.61
N PHE A 70 -6.53 10.65 11.40
CA PHE A 70 -5.90 11.83 10.80
C PHE A 70 -6.91 12.99 10.66
N TYR A 71 -8.09 12.72 10.12
CA TYR A 71 -9.09 13.76 9.90
C TYR A 71 -9.60 14.37 11.21
N VAL A 72 -9.84 13.54 12.23
CA VAL A 72 -10.27 14.01 13.55
C VAL A 72 -9.21 14.92 14.15
N THR A 73 -7.94 14.50 14.21
CA THR A 73 -6.85 15.30 14.76
C THR A 73 -6.65 16.60 13.97
N TYR A 74 -6.74 16.54 12.64
CA TYR A 74 -6.61 17.72 11.78
C TYR A 74 -7.73 18.73 12.02
N SER A 75 -8.98 18.25 12.06
CA SER A 75 -10.14 19.13 12.29
C SER A 75 -10.12 19.78 13.67
N TYR A 76 -9.72 19.04 14.70
CA TYR A 76 -9.50 19.56 16.04
C TYR A 76 -8.41 20.63 16.06
N GLY A 77 -7.24 20.32 15.48
CA GLY A 77 -6.11 21.25 15.43
C GLY A 77 -6.46 22.57 14.74
N ASN A 78 -7.08 22.52 13.56
CA ASN A 78 -7.50 23.73 12.85
C ASN A 78 -8.53 24.54 13.62
N GLY A 79 -9.49 23.88 14.28
CA GLY A 79 -10.48 24.55 15.11
C GLY A 79 -9.83 25.31 16.26
N GLU A 80 -8.90 24.66 16.96
CA GLU A 80 -8.22 25.27 18.10
C GLU A 80 -7.25 26.36 17.69
N HIS A 81 -6.49 26.17 16.60
CA HIS A 81 -5.65 27.23 16.05
C HIS A 81 -6.45 28.47 15.64
N ALA A 82 -7.66 28.29 15.07
CA ALA A 82 -8.54 29.40 14.73
C ALA A 82 -9.10 30.11 15.98
N TYR A 83 -9.43 29.36 17.03
CA TYR A 83 -9.86 29.93 18.30
C TYR A 83 -8.74 30.75 18.97
N MET A 84 -7.53 30.19 19.06
CA MET A 84 -6.34 30.87 19.58
C MET A 84 -6.00 32.16 18.82
N ALA A 85 -6.30 32.23 17.52
CA ALA A 85 -6.08 33.42 16.71
C ALA A 85 -7.12 34.54 16.94
N THR A 86 -8.20 34.27 17.68
CA THR A 86 -9.27 35.23 17.92
C THR A 86 -8.96 36.16 19.09
N LYS A 87 -9.46 37.40 19.05
CA LYS A 87 -9.25 38.40 20.13
C LYS A 87 -9.86 37.98 21.46
N GLU A 88 -10.98 37.27 21.44
CA GLU A 88 -11.65 36.74 22.63
C GLU A 88 -10.75 35.79 23.43
N TYR A 89 -9.95 34.98 22.74
CA TYR A 89 -8.95 34.11 23.36
C TYR A 89 -7.86 34.92 24.08
N LYS A 90 -7.33 35.97 23.42
CA LYS A 90 -6.29 36.85 24.00
C LYS A 90 -6.74 37.54 25.30
N LYS A 91 -7.99 38.01 25.33
CA LYS A 91 -8.60 38.61 26.54
C LYS A 91 -8.75 37.62 27.68
N LEU A 92 -9.19 36.39 27.38
CA LEU A 92 -9.38 35.33 28.37
C LEU A 92 -8.06 34.83 28.98
N HIS A 93 -6.97 34.90 28.20
CA HIS A 93 -5.64 34.44 28.62
C HIS A 93 -4.70 35.56 29.09
N GLY A 94 -5.20 36.80 29.22
CA GLY A 94 -4.48 37.89 29.88
C GLY A 94 -3.29 38.47 29.10
N GLU A 95 -3.21 38.26 27.78
CA GLU A 95 -2.16 38.84 26.93
C GLU A 95 -2.39 40.33 26.63
N ASP A 96 -3.53 40.89 27.05
CA ASP A 96 -3.92 42.29 26.81
C ASP A 96 -3.65 43.22 28.01
N GLU A 97 -2.95 42.76 29.07
CA GLU A 97 -2.63 43.54 30.28
C GLU A 97 -1.19 44.12 30.33
N GLU A 98 -0.42 44.05 29.24
CA GLU A 98 0.79 44.87 28.98
C GLU A 98 0.55 45.88 27.85
#